data_AF-L5MIS7-F1
#
_entry.id   AF-L5MIS7-F1
#
_cell.length_a   1.000
_cell.length_b   1.000
_cell.length_c   1.000
_cell.angle_alpha   90.00
_cell.angle_beta   90.00
_cell.angle_gamma   90.00
#
_symmetry.space_group_name_H-M   'P 1'
#
loop_
_entity.id
_entity.type
_entity.pdbx_description
1 polymer ?
#
loop_
_entity_poly.entity_id
_entity_poly.type
_entity_poly.pdbx_seq_one_letter_code
_entity_poly.pdbx_strand_id
1 'polypeptide(L)'
;MSFPVEVYNCAMGSPDCSQCLGREDLGHLCVWSDSCRLRGPLQPLPGACPAPEIRAIEPLSGPLDGGTLLTIHGRNLGRRLSDVAHGVWIGGVACEPLADRYTVSEE
;
A
#
# COMPACT_ATOMS: atom_id res chain seq x y z
N MET A 1 -10.67 9.21 -33.81
CA MET A 1 -10.70 9.13 -32.33
C MET A 1 -9.92 7.90 -31.92
N SER A 2 -8.89 8.05 -31.09
CA SER A 2 -8.15 6.93 -30.50
C SER A 2 -8.61 6.79 -29.07
N PHE A 3 -9.03 5.59 -28.67
CA PHE A 3 -9.32 5.27 -27.28
C PHE A 3 -8.11 4.53 -26.71
N PRO A 4 -7.60 4.93 -25.55
CA PRO A 4 -6.52 4.18 -24.91
C PRO A 4 -7.03 2.80 -24.48
N VAL A 5 -6.27 1.77 -24.80
CA VAL A 5 -6.47 0.41 -24.26
C VAL A 5 -5.47 0.24 -23.13
N GLU A 6 -5.97 -0.07 -21.93
CA GLU A 6 -5.14 -0.38 -20.78
C GLU A 6 -4.99 -1.90 -20.62
N VAL A 7 -3.75 -2.35 -20.44
CA VAL A 7 -3.42 -3.76 -20.19
C VAL A 7 -2.81 -3.87 -18.80
N TYR A 8 -3.38 -4.74 -17.96
CA TYR A 8 -2.92 -4.95 -16.59
C TYR A 8 -2.62 -6.42 -16.32
N ASN A 9 -1.75 -6.69 -15.36
CA ASN A 9 -1.39 -8.04 -14.91
C ASN A 9 -1.47 -8.11 -13.38
N CYS A 10 -2.40 -8.92 -12.86
CA CYS A 10 -2.54 -9.12 -11.41
C CYS A 10 -1.42 -9.97 -10.81
N ALA A 11 -0.71 -10.78 -11.60
CA ALA A 11 0.37 -11.64 -11.12
C ALA A 11 1.75 -10.93 -11.13
N MET A 12 1.87 -9.79 -11.81
CA MET A 12 3.12 -9.04 -11.87
C MET A 12 3.26 -8.17 -10.62
N GLY A 13 4.10 -8.66 -9.70
CA GLY A 13 4.80 -7.82 -8.74
C GLY A 13 4.04 -7.41 -7.50
N SER A 14 3.54 -8.31 -6.65
CA SER A 14 3.51 -7.94 -5.23
C SER A 14 3.29 -9.11 -4.26
N PRO A 15 4.27 -9.42 -3.38
CA PRO A 15 3.93 -9.97 -2.07
C PRO A 15 3.16 -8.97 -1.19
N ASP A 16 2.91 -7.74 -1.66
CA ASP A 16 2.11 -6.73 -0.98
C ASP A 16 0.62 -6.81 -1.38
N CYS A 17 -0.22 -7.06 -0.40
CA CYS A 17 -1.67 -7.09 -0.59
C CYS A 17 -2.22 -5.73 -1.05
N SER A 18 -1.60 -4.63 -0.62
CA SER A 18 -2.12 -3.27 -0.74
C SER A 18 -2.07 -2.82 -2.19
N GLN A 19 -0.99 -3.17 -2.90
CA GLN A 19 -0.92 -2.97 -4.33
C GLN A 19 -1.97 -3.79 -5.07
N CYS A 20 -2.16 -5.05 -4.67
CA CYS A 20 -3.13 -5.92 -5.31
C CYS A 20 -4.55 -5.35 -5.20
N LEU A 21 -4.93 -4.92 -4.00
CA LEU A 21 -6.25 -4.34 -3.74
C LEU A 21 -6.36 -2.90 -4.28
N GLY A 22 -5.26 -2.15 -4.36
CA GLY A 22 -5.23 -0.85 -5.03
C GLY A 22 -5.58 -0.94 -6.52
N ARG A 23 -5.25 -2.07 -7.17
CA ARG A 23 -5.68 -2.34 -8.56
C ARG A 23 -7.19 -2.55 -8.67
N GLU A 24 -7.84 -3.12 -7.65
CA GLU A 24 -9.30 -3.23 -7.62
C GLU A 24 -9.96 -1.85 -7.56
N ASP A 25 -9.37 -0.89 -6.84
CA ASP A 25 -9.85 0.50 -6.80
C ASP A 25 -9.76 1.20 -8.18
N LEU A 26 -8.85 0.75 -9.06
CA LEU A 26 -8.74 1.19 -10.46
C LEU A 26 -9.75 0.48 -11.39
N GLY A 27 -10.61 -0.39 -10.85
CA GLY A 27 -11.58 -1.18 -11.61
C GLY A 27 -10.98 -2.42 -12.27
N HIS A 28 -9.72 -2.77 -11.97
CA HIS A 28 -9.15 -4.03 -12.42
C HIS A 28 -9.73 -5.20 -11.64
N LEU A 29 -9.80 -6.35 -12.29
CA LEU A 29 -10.35 -7.57 -11.69
C LEU A 29 -9.30 -8.31 -10.86
N CYS A 30 -8.44 -7.62 -10.11
CA CYS A 30 -7.46 -8.29 -9.25
C CYS A 30 -8.07 -8.67 -7.89
N VAL A 31 -7.60 -9.77 -7.30
CA VAL A 31 -8.00 -10.21 -5.96
C VAL A 31 -6.79 -10.75 -5.20
N TRP A 32 -6.80 -10.54 -3.89
CA TRP A 32 -5.83 -11.13 -2.97
C TRP A 32 -6.36 -12.44 -2.38
N SER A 33 -5.57 -13.51 -2.47
CA SER A 33 -5.83 -14.81 -1.87
C SER A 33 -4.49 -15.52 -1.72
N ASP A 34 -3.69 -15.13 -0.72
CA ASP A 34 -2.25 -15.46 -0.54
C ASP A 34 -1.32 -14.88 -1.63
N SER A 35 -1.75 -15.08 -2.88
CA SER A 35 -1.43 -14.49 -4.17
C SER A 35 -2.16 -13.20 -4.55
N CYS A 36 -1.53 -12.24 -5.25
CA CYS A 36 -2.31 -11.39 -6.16
C CYS A 36 -2.63 -12.14 -7.47
N ARG A 37 -3.91 -12.24 -7.82
CA ARG A 37 -4.39 -13.02 -8.98
C ARG A 37 -5.60 -12.37 -9.66
N LEU A 38 -5.86 -12.72 -10.92
CA LEU A 38 -7.06 -12.25 -11.64
C LEU A 38 -8.32 -12.94 -11.12
N ARG A 39 -9.42 -12.20 -10.99
CA ARG A 39 -10.77 -12.66 -10.59
C ARG A 39 -11.31 -13.67 -11.59
N GLY A 40 -11.30 -14.94 -11.19
CA GLY A 40 -11.89 -16.06 -11.93
C GLY A 40 -13.31 -16.42 -11.47
N PRO A 41 -14.01 -17.28 -12.21
CA PRO A 41 -15.40 -17.67 -11.92
C PRO A 41 -15.56 -18.59 -10.70
N LEU A 42 -14.51 -19.31 -10.29
CA LEU A 42 -14.55 -20.30 -9.19
C LEU A 42 -13.65 -19.89 -8.01
N GLN A 43 -13.59 -18.60 -7.70
CA GLN A 43 -12.60 -18.13 -6.75
C GLN A 43 -12.91 -18.45 -5.28
N PRO A 44 -11.87 -18.80 -4.49
CA PRO A 44 -11.99 -18.78 -3.04
C PRO A 44 -12.35 -17.38 -2.57
N LEU A 45 -12.97 -17.31 -1.39
CA LEU A 45 -13.26 -16.05 -0.70
C LEU A 45 -11.99 -15.17 -0.67
N PRO A 46 -12.12 -13.84 -0.80
CA PRO A 46 -10.98 -12.93 -0.69
C PRO A 46 -10.20 -13.21 0.60
N GLY A 47 -8.88 -13.40 0.47
CA GLY A 47 -8.01 -13.55 1.62
C GLY A 47 -7.92 -12.22 2.37
N ALA A 48 -7.79 -12.28 3.70
CA ALA A 48 -7.43 -11.10 4.46
C ALA A 48 -6.01 -10.66 4.06
N CYS A 49 -5.81 -9.36 3.94
CA CYS A 49 -4.46 -8.82 3.83
C CYS A 49 -3.66 -9.22 5.09
N PRO A 50 -2.39 -9.63 4.96
CA PRO A 50 -1.52 -9.83 6.11
C PRO A 50 -1.35 -8.54 6.92
N ALA A 51 -0.87 -8.66 8.15
CA ALA A 51 -0.54 -7.49 8.95
C ALA A 51 0.51 -6.60 8.23
N PRO A 52 0.44 -5.27 8.42
CA PRO A 52 1.48 -4.35 7.96
C PRO A 52 2.83 -4.70 8.60
N GLU A 53 3.89 -4.60 7.80
CA GLU A 53 5.27 -4.87 8.21
C GLU A 53 6.13 -3.64 7.88
N ILE A 54 6.73 -3.03 8.90
CA ILE A 54 7.71 -1.96 8.70
C ILE A 54 9.09 -2.61 8.53
N ARG A 55 9.80 -2.25 7.47
CA ARG A 55 11.14 -2.78 7.14
C ARG A 55 12.25 -1.79 7.38
N ALA A 56 12.02 -0.53 7.04
CA ALA A 56 12.99 0.54 7.28
C ALA A 56 12.29 1.86 7.60
N ILE A 57 12.97 2.69 8.39
CA ILE A 57 12.55 4.04 8.72
C ILE A 57 13.79 4.93 8.60
N GLU A 58 13.67 6.04 7.88
CA GLU A 58 14.75 7.01 7.74
C GLU A 58 14.25 8.45 7.84
N PRO A 59 14.97 9.37 8.50
CA PRO A 59 16.14 9.11 9.35
C PRO A 59 15.76 8.43 10.68
N LEU A 60 16.73 7.77 11.33
CA LEU A 60 16.56 7.13 12.64
C LEU A 60 16.59 8.10 13.83
N SER A 61 16.90 9.37 13.58
CA SER A 61 16.98 10.41 14.60
C SER A 61 16.54 11.76 14.03
N GLY A 62 16.15 12.66 14.92
CA GLY A 62 15.73 14.02 14.60
C GLY A 62 15.64 14.90 15.85
N PRO A 63 15.40 16.20 15.68
CA PRO A 63 15.22 17.14 16.78
C PRO A 63 13.96 16.83 17.62
N LEU A 64 14.01 17.14 18.92
CA LEU A 64 12.89 16.96 19.84
C LEU A 64 11.68 17.86 19.50
N ASP A 65 11.94 19.00 18.86
CA ASP A 65 10.90 19.95 18.43
C ASP A 65 10.06 19.42 17.25
N GLY A 66 10.46 18.29 16.65
CA GLY A 66 9.77 17.69 15.51
C GLY A 66 10.15 18.35 14.16
N GLY A 67 9.26 18.23 13.18
CA GLY A 67 9.50 18.70 11.80
C GLY A 67 10.38 17.77 10.96
N THR A 68 10.83 16.64 11.52
CA THR A 68 11.57 15.60 10.79
C THR A 68 10.69 14.97 9.73
N LEU A 69 11.14 14.98 8.48
CA LEU A 69 10.51 14.19 7.42
C LEU A 69 10.97 12.75 7.54
N LEU A 70 10.05 11.86 7.89
CA LEU A 70 10.28 10.43 7.98
C LEU A 70 9.83 9.73 6.70
N THR A 71 10.67 8.84 6.20
CA THR A 71 10.36 7.88 5.14
C THR A 71 10.23 6.50 5.77
N ILE A 72 9.07 5.88 5.62
CA ILE A 72 8.79 4.53 6.14
C ILE A 72 8.66 3.60 4.94
N HIS A 73 9.52 2.58 4.89
CA HIS A 73 9.47 1.50 3.92
C HIS A 73 8.95 0.23 4.58
N GLY A 74 8.13 -0.52 3.87
CA GLY A 74 7.51 -1.71 4.41
C GLY A 74 6.52 -2.31 3.42
N ARG A 75 5.70 -3.22 3.96
CA ARG A 75 4.75 -4.04 3.20
C ARG A 75 3.38 -4.04 3.87
N ASN A 76 2.32 -4.15 3.07
CA ASN A 76 0.92 -4.21 3.51
C ASN A 76 0.48 -2.96 4.29
N LEU A 77 1.06 -1.79 4.03
CA LEU A 77 0.88 -0.60 4.87
C LEU A 77 -0.45 0.13 4.63
N GLY A 78 -1.04 -0.03 3.44
CA GLY A 78 -2.28 0.61 3.05
C GLY A 78 -2.38 0.76 1.53
N ARG A 79 -3.58 0.57 0.97
CA ARG A 79 -3.83 0.64 -0.49
C ARG A 79 -3.97 2.07 -1.01
N ARG A 80 -4.19 3.04 -0.11
CA ARG A 80 -4.34 4.46 -0.40
C ARG A 80 -4.00 5.29 0.82
N LEU A 81 -3.69 6.56 0.61
CA LEU A 81 -3.34 7.51 1.67
C LEU A 81 -4.38 7.57 2.79
N SER A 82 -5.67 7.52 2.47
CA SER A 82 -6.75 7.60 3.46
C SER A 82 -6.71 6.47 4.49
N ASP A 83 -6.12 5.33 4.14
CA ASP A 83 -6.01 4.18 5.04
C ASP A 83 -4.95 4.41 6.12
N VAL A 84 -3.99 5.31 5.89
CA VAL A 84 -2.86 5.60 6.79
C VAL A 84 -2.86 7.00 7.36
N ALA A 85 -3.67 7.94 6.84
CA ALA A 85 -3.63 9.36 7.15
C ALA A 85 -3.58 9.68 8.66
N HIS A 86 -4.31 8.94 9.49
CA HIS A 86 -4.35 9.15 10.94
C HIS A 86 -3.77 7.97 11.75
N GLY A 87 -3.08 7.05 11.05
CA GLY A 87 -2.60 5.80 11.61
C GLY A 87 -1.12 5.81 11.99
N VAL A 88 -0.38 6.87 11.68
CA VAL A 88 1.09 6.91 11.84
C VAL A 88 1.46 7.70 13.10
N TRP A 89 2.20 7.03 13.99
CA TRP A 89 2.60 7.56 15.29
C TRP A 89 4.05 7.17 15.58
N ILE A 90 4.83 8.11 16.13
CA ILE A 90 6.18 7.85 16.63
C ILE A 90 6.13 7.92 18.16
N GLY A 91 6.05 6.75 18.79
CA GLY A 91 5.71 6.67 20.21
C GLY A 91 4.31 7.27 20.45
N GLY A 92 4.25 8.39 21.16
CA GLY A 92 3.00 9.12 21.44
C GLY A 92 2.74 10.34 20.55
N VAL A 93 3.61 10.61 19.57
CA VAL A 93 3.50 11.80 18.71
C VAL A 93 2.89 11.42 17.38
N ALA A 94 1.80 12.09 17.00
CA ALA A 94 1.18 11.91 15.69
C ALA A 94 2.12 12.39 14.57
N CYS A 95 2.21 11.61 13.49
CA CYS A 95 3.04 11.93 12.33
C CYS A 95 2.17 11.86 11.09
N GLU A 96 1.90 12.99 10.45
CA GLU A 96 1.00 13.06 9.30
C GLU A 96 1.72 12.66 8.01
N PRO A 97 1.20 11.67 7.25
CA PRO A 97 1.76 11.32 5.95
C PRO A 97 1.58 12.46 4.93
N LEU A 98 2.64 12.71 4.15
CA LEU A 98 2.61 13.74 3.10
C LEU A 98 1.96 13.20 1.82
N ALA A 99 0.85 13.80 1.41
CA ALA A 99 0.06 13.32 0.26
C ALA A 99 0.83 13.30 -1.07
N ASP A 100 1.72 14.25 -1.27
CA ASP A 100 2.57 14.38 -2.46
C ASP A 100 3.75 13.39 -2.49
N ARG A 101 4.01 12.72 -1.37
CA ARG A 101 5.13 11.76 -1.22
C ARG A 101 4.69 10.34 -0.88
N TYR A 102 3.40 10.13 -0.64
CA TYR A 102 2.87 8.81 -0.36
C TYR A 102 2.85 7.96 -1.64
N THR A 103 3.43 6.77 -1.54
CA THR A 103 3.29 5.70 -2.52
C THR A 103 2.76 4.46 -1.82
N VAL A 104 1.99 3.64 -2.52
CA VAL A 104 1.61 2.32 -2.00
C VAL A 104 2.90 1.51 -1.82
N SER A 105 3.01 0.77 -0.72
CA SER A 105 4.18 -0.05 -0.43
C SER A 105 4.46 -1.06 -1.54
N GLU A 106 5.72 -1.20 -1.94
CA GLU A 106 6.13 -2.11 -3.02
C GLU A 106 6.99 -3.29 -2.53
N GLU A 107 7.64 -3.17 -1.36
CA GLU A 107 8.49 -4.22 -0.77
C GLU A 107 8.78 -4.03 0.73
#